data_AF-A0A937B2M7-F1
#
_entry.id   AF-A0A937B2M7-F1
#
_cell.length_a   1.000
_cell.length_b   1.000
_cell.length_c   1.000
_cell.angle_alpha   90.00
_cell.angle_beta   90.00
_cell.angle_gamma   90.00
#
_symmetry.space_group_name_H-M   'P 1'
#
loop_
_entity.id
_entity.type
_entity.pdbx_description
1 polymer ?
#
loop_
_entity_poly.entity_id
_entity_poly.type
_entity_poly.pdbx_seq_one_letter_code
_entity_poly.pdbx_strand_id
1 'polypeptide(L)'
;MWLNNILETIGNTPLIKLNKVAKEIPATVLAKVDYFNPGNSIKDRMALKMVEVAEKEGKLKPGGTIIEGTSGNTGMGLALAACVKGYKCIFVTTDKQSKEKVDILKAVGAEVIVCPTNVLPEDPRSYYSVAKRLGQEIPNSMYMNQYDNLANRQAHYETTGPEIWEQTEGKITHFVCTAGTGGTITGTAMYLKEKNPNIKVWAV
;
A
#
# COMPACT_ATOMS: atom_id res chain seq x y z
N MET A 1 2.99 27.10 4.87
CA MET A 1 3.79 26.20 4.01
C MET A 1 2.82 25.47 3.11
N TRP A 2 3.06 25.42 1.80
CA TRP A 2 2.24 24.69 0.83
C TRP A 2 2.95 23.41 0.40
N LEU A 3 2.20 22.42 -0.08
CA LEU A 3 2.72 21.15 -0.62
C LEU A 3 2.96 21.26 -2.13
N ASN A 4 3.98 20.58 -2.65
CA ASN A 4 4.34 20.67 -4.08
C ASN A 4 3.46 19.80 -4.97
N ASN A 5 2.94 18.69 -4.45
CA ASN A 5 2.07 17.77 -5.19
C ASN A 5 1.24 16.90 -4.23
N ILE A 6 0.32 16.12 -4.79
CA ILE A 6 -0.61 15.28 -4.01
C ILE A 6 0.09 14.17 -3.22
N LEU A 7 1.27 13.68 -3.64
CA LEU A 7 1.96 12.60 -2.93
C LEU A 7 2.44 13.05 -1.55
N GLU A 8 2.73 14.34 -1.36
CA GLU A 8 3.11 14.90 -0.06
C GLU A 8 1.94 14.92 0.94
N THR A 9 0.70 14.65 0.50
CA THR A 9 -0.46 14.46 1.38
C THR A 9 -0.61 13.03 1.88
N ILE A 10 0.19 12.08 1.39
CA ILE A 10 0.21 10.70 1.87
C ILE A 10 0.86 10.66 3.26
N GLY A 11 0.17 10.07 4.22
CA GLY A 11 0.61 10.00 5.60
C GLY A 11 -0.08 11.01 6.50
N ASN A 12 0.39 11.10 7.75
CA ASN A 12 -0.17 11.97 8.79
C ASN A 12 -1.70 11.87 8.94
N THR A 13 -2.23 10.66 8.75
CA THR A 13 -3.68 10.45 8.73
C THR A 13 -4.27 10.60 10.14
N PRO A 14 -5.54 11.01 10.27
CA PRO A 14 -6.14 11.23 11.58
C PRO A 14 -6.19 9.96 12.45
N LEU A 15 -6.13 10.17 13.77
CA LEU A 15 -6.40 9.15 14.79
C LEU A 15 -7.66 9.57 15.56
N ILE A 16 -8.76 8.82 15.37
CA ILE A 16 -10.10 9.24 15.77
C ILE A 16 -10.64 8.34 16.88
N LYS A 17 -11.15 8.92 17.96
CA LYS A 17 -11.78 8.17 19.06
C LYS A 17 -13.12 7.57 18.65
N LEU A 18 -13.29 6.27 18.92
CA LEU A 18 -14.54 5.55 18.68
C LEU A 18 -15.51 5.69 19.88
N ASN A 19 -16.32 6.75 19.88
CA ASN A 19 -17.15 7.08 21.06
C ASN A 19 -18.36 6.16 21.28
N LYS A 20 -19.00 5.67 20.20
CA LYS A 20 -20.26 4.90 20.29
C LYS A 20 -20.03 3.40 20.24
N VAL A 21 -19.34 2.92 19.21
CA VAL A 21 -19.14 1.46 18.97
C VAL A 21 -18.26 0.78 20.01
N ALA A 22 -17.43 1.55 20.74
CA ALA A 22 -16.56 1.03 21.80
C ALA A 22 -17.01 1.46 23.21
N LYS A 23 -18.26 1.94 23.37
CA LYS A 23 -18.75 2.50 24.64
C LYS A 23 -18.65 1.53 25.82
N GLU A 24 -18.83 0.24 25.58
CA GLU A 24 -18.82 -0.81 26.61
C GLU A 24 -17.42 -1.37 26.89
N ILE A 25 -16.42 -0.97 26.09
CA ILE A 25 -15.04 -1.38 26.30
C ILE A 25 -14.41 -0.41 27.31
N PRO A 26 -13.89 -0.89 28.45
CA PRO A 26 -13.26 -0.04 29.47
C PRO A 26 -11.85 0.40 29.04
N ALA A 27 -11.71 0.95 27.82
CA ALA A 27 -10.46 1.44 27.25
C ALA A 27 -10.74 2.56 26.24
N THR A 28 -9.74 3.42 26.01
CA THR A 28 -9.78 4.37 24.90
C THR A 28 -9.50 3.64 23.60
N VAL A 29 -10.51 3.50 22.74
CA VAL A 29 -10.37 2.89 21.42
C VAL A 29 -10.26 3.98 20.35
N LEU A 30 -9.20 3.91 19.56
CA LEU A 30 -8.87 4.88 18.50
C LEU A 30 -8.77 4.17 17.16
N ALA A 31 -9.23 4.83 16.10
CA ALA A 31 -9.13 4.36 14.71
C ALA A 31 -8.17 5.24 13.93
N LYS A 32 -7.11 4.64 13.39
CA LYS A 32 -6.20 5.27 12.43
C LYS A 32 -6.84 5.22 11.05
N VAL A 33 -7.29 6.35 10.53
CA VAL A 33 -8.17 6.40 9.36
C VAL A 33 -7.40 6.65 8.06
N ASP A 34 -6.68 5.63 7.59
CA ASP A 34 -5.85 5.71 6.37
C ASP A 34 -6.63 5.86 5.05
N TYR A 35 -7.96 5.86 5.07
CA TYR A 35 -8.76 6.25 3.90
C TYR A 35 -8.68 7.76 3.61
N PHE A 36 -8.07 8.55 4.50
CA PHE A 36 -7.77 9.97 4.26
C PHE A 36 -6.55 10.20 3.35
N ASN A 37 -5.76 9.18 3.04
CA ASN A 37 -4.74 9.31 2.00
C ASN A 37 -5.42 9.61 0.64
N PRO A 38 -4.75 10.31 -0.30
CA PRO A 38 -5.37 10.80 -1.53
C PRO A 38 -5.92 9.71 -2.47
N GLY A 39 -5.33 8.51 -2.46
CA GLY A 39 -5.82 7.30 -3.13
C GLY A 39 -6.84 6.50 -2.33
N ASN A 40 -7.35 7.09 -1.25
CA ASN A 40 -8.40 6.58 -0.36
C ASN A 40 -8.00 5.32 0.42
N SER A 41 -6.69 5.04 0.58
CA SER A 41 -6.28 3.82 1.26
C SER A 41 -4.91 3.88 1.92
N ILE A 42 -4.68 2.93 2.84
CA ILE A 42 -3.37 2.71 3.45
C ILE A 42 -2.29 2.28 2.44
N LYS A 43 -2.68 1.79 1.26
CA LYS A 43 -1.75 1.25 0.26
C LYS A 43 -0.93 2.35 -0.42
N ASP A 44 -1.40 3.59 -0.38
CA ASP A 44 -0.70 4.75 -0.92
C ASP A 44 0.70 4.90 -0.32
N ARG A 45 0.83 4.65 1.00
CA ARG A 45 2.09 4.70 1.75
C ARG A 45 3.13 3.75 1.19
N MET A 46 2.77 2.47 1.08
CA MET A 46 3.68 1.45 0.57
C MET A 46 3.92 1.58 -0.94
N ALA A 47 2.92 2.03 -1.70
CA ALA A 47 3.06 2.25 -3.14
C ALA A 47 4.10 3.34 -3.43
N LEU A 48 3.99 4.50 -2.76
CA LEU A 48 4.97 5.57 -2.88
C LEU A 48 6.37 5.08 -2.47
N LYS A 49 6.48 4.42 -1.32
CA LYS A 49 7.77 3.91 -0.83
C LYS A 49 8.43 2.90 -1.78
N MET A 50 7.65 1.99 -2.39
CA MET A 50 8.16 1.05 -3.38
C MET A 50 8.73 1.77 -4.62
N VAL A 51 8.04 2.80 -5.10
CA VAL A 51 8.50 3.63 -6.23
C VAL A 51 9.80 4.36 -5.88
N GLU A 52 9.85 5.03 -4.73
CA GLU A 52 11.04 5.78 -4.28
C GLU A 52 12.26 4.88 -4.09
N VAL A 53 12.07 3.68 -3.54
CA VAL A 53 13.15 2.69 -3.41
C VAL A 53 13.61 2.22 -4.78
N ALA A 54 12.70 1.90 -5.71
CA ALA A 54 13.05 1.49 -7.06
C ALA A 54 13.78 2.58 -7.86
N GLU A 55 13.38 3.84 -7.69
CA GLU A 55 14.09 5.02 -8.22
C GLU A 55 15.51 5.11 -7.67
N LYS A 56 15.65 5.07 -6.33
CA LYS A 56 16.94 5.17 -5.63
C LYS A 56 17.90 4.05 -6.02
N GLU A 57 17.39 2.84 -6.23
CA GLU A 57 18.18 1.68 -6.66
C GLU A 57 18.45 1.64 -8.17
N GLY A 58 17.92 2.60 -8.95
CA GLY A 58 18.09 2.66 -10.40
C GLY A 58 17.34 1.57 -11.16
N LYS A 59 16.43 0.85 -10.50
CA LYS A 59 15.58 -0.19 -11.10
C LYS A 59 14.44 0.39 -11.92
N LEU A 60 13.94 1.57 -11.54
CA LEU A 60 12.95 2.32 -12.30
C LEU A 60 13.55 3.66 -12.73
N LYS A 61 13.75 3.83 -14.05
CA LYS A 61 14.32 5.07 -14.63
C LYS A 61 13.20 5.96 -15.17
N PRO A 62 13.43 7.29 -15.32
CA PRO A 62 12.43 8.22 -15.85
C PRO A 62 11.69 7.71 -17.09
N GLY A 63 10.36 7.87 -17.13
CA GLY A 63 9.50 7.36 -18.21
C GLY A 63 9.29 5.84 -18.22
N GLY A 64 9.76 5.13 -17.20
CA GLY A 64 9.60 3.69 -17.04
C GLY A 64 8.18 3.23 -16.78
N THR A 65 8.00 1.91 -16.71
CA THR A 65 6.69 1.26 -16.56
C THR A 65 6.59 0.53 -15.22
N ILE A 66 5.63 0.92 -14.39
CA ILE A 66 5.28 0.25 -13.15
C ILE A 66 4.33 -0.90 -13.47
N ILE A 67 4.66 -2.10 -13.00
CA ILE A 67 3.85 -3.30 -13.18
C ILE A 67 3.46 -3.84 -11.81
N GLU A 68 2.19 -4.18 -11.62
CA GLU A 68 1.74 -4.78 -10.36
C GLU A 68 0.52 -5.68 -10.54
N GLY A 69 0.54 -6.83 -9.86
CA GLY A 69 -0.63 -7.67 -9.67
C GLY A 69 -1.47 -7.12 -8.50
N THR A 70 -2.68 -6.61 -8.77
CA THR A 70 -3.43 -5.84 -7.76
C THR A 70 -4.93 -6.12 -7.74
N SER A 71 -5.49 -6.06 -6.53
CA SER A 71 -6.94 -6.13 -6.25
C SER A 71 -7.59 -4.75 -6.12
N GLY A 72 -6.85 -3.66 -6.38
CA GLY A 72 -7.38 -2.29 -6.46
C GLY A 72 -6.46 -1.27 -5.78
N ASN A 73 -6.46 -1.24 -4.45
CA ASN A 73 -5.87 -0.14 -3.66
C ASN A 73 -4.37 0.08 -3.93
N THR A 74 -3.57 -0.99 -4.04
CA THR A 74 -2.15 -0.86 -4.39
C THR A 74 -1.97 -0.29 -5.80
N GLY A 75 -2.87 -0.64 -6.72
CA GLY A 75 -2.86 -0.09 -8.07
C GLY A 75 -3.17 1.39 -8.08
N MET A 76 -4.14 1.83 -7.28
CA MET A 76 -4.48 3.25 -7.13
C MET A 76 -3.30 4.07 -6.59
N GLY A 77 -2.67 3.62 -5.50
CA GLY A 77 -1.49 4.30 -4.94
C GLY A 77 -0.31 4.38 -5.94
N LEU A 78 -0.06 3.30 -6.69
CA LEU A 78 0.98 3.27 -7.71
C LEU A 78 0.65 4.18 -8.90
N ALA A 79 -0.62 4.22 -9.33
CA ALA A 79 -1.07 5.11 -10.39
C ALA A 79 -0.93 6.58 -10.01
N LEU A 80 -1.29 6.96 -8.78
CA LEU A 80 -1.07 8.32 -8.28
C LEU A 80 0.42 8.70 -8.32
N ALA A 81 1.29 7.81 -7.85
CA ALA A 81 2.73 8.03 -7.93
C ALA A 81 3.21 8.16 -9.39
N ALA A 82 2.70 7.32 -10.29
CA ALA A 82 3.03 7.35 -11.71
C ALA A 82 2.59 8.64 -12.40
N CYS A 83 1.37 9.12 -12.14
CA CYS A 83 0.86 10.37 -12.70
C CYS A 83 1.74 11.57 -12.32
N VAL A 84 2.19 11.64 -11.06
CA VAL A 84 3.01 12.75 -10.57
C VAL A 84 4.47 12.64 -11.04
N LYS A 85 5.02 11.43 -11.07
CA LYS A 85 6.44 11.17 -11.37
C LYS A 85 6.72 10.88 -12.86
N GLY A 86 5.69 10.77 -13.68
CA GLY A 86 5.82 10.56 -15.14
C GLY A 86 6.12 9.10 -15.53
N TYR A 87 5.51 8.13 -14.84
CA TYR A 87 5.60 6.72 -15.19
C TYR A 87 4.36 6.21 -15.91
N LYS A 88 4.51 5.11 -16.64
CA LYS A 88 3.40 4.30 -17.16
C LYS A 88 2.98 3.26 -16.13
N CYS A 89 1.74 2.82 -16.16
CA CYS A 89 1.25 1.72 -15.32
C CYS A 89 0.63 0.62 -16.16
N ILE A 90 1.01 -0.63 -15.86
CA ILE A 90 0.31 -1.83 -16.33
C ILE A 90 -0.07 -2.65 -15.11
N PHE A 91 -1.36 -2.78 -14.85
CA PHE A 91 -1.87 -3.56 -13.74
C PHE A 91 -2.49 -4.85 -14.24
N VAL A 92 -2.18 -5.93 -13.53
CA VAL A 92 -2.75 -7.24 -13.81
C VAL A 92 -3.71 -7.57 -12.69
N THR A 93 -4.94 -7.94 -13.03
CA THR A 93 -5.99 -8.29 -12.08
C THR A 93 -6.71 -9.55 -12.53
N THR A 94 -7.69 -10.03 -11.76
CA THR A 94 -8.46 -11.23 -12.10
C THR A 94 -9.90 -10.91 -12.49
N ASP A 95 -10.51 -11.78 -13.29
CA ASP A 95 -11.92 -11.71 -13.72
C ASP A 95 -12.95 -11.81 -12.59
N LYS A 96 -12.51 -12.12 -11.36
CA LYS A 96 -13.33 -12.07 -10.14
C LYS A 96 -13.46 -10.65 -9.56
N GLN A 97 -12.55 -9.72 -9.91
CA GLN A 97 -12.64 -8.35 -9.42
C GLN A 97 -13.77 -7.58 -10.10
N SER A 98 -14.36 -6.62 -9.37
CA SER A 98 -15.49 -5.86 -9.90
C SER A 98 -15.06 -4.92 -11.04
N LYS A 99 -15.99 -4.62 -11.94
CA LYS A 99 -15.74 -3.74 -13.08
C LYS A 99 -15.33 -2.34 -12.62
N GLU A 100 -15.90 -1.85 -11.53
CA GLU A 100 -15.62 -0.53 -10.96
C GLU A 100 -14.14 -0.37 -10.58
N LYS A 101 -13.51 -1.45 -10.08
CA LYS A 101 -12.06 -1.44 -9.78
C LYS A 101 -11.20 -1.40 -11.03
N VAL A 102 -11.62 -2.06 -12.11
CA VAL A 102 -10.91 -1.99 -13.39
C VAL A 102 -11.05 -0.59 -13.98
N ASP A 103 -12.27 -0.06 -13.98
CA ASP A 103 -12.59 1.25 -14.55
C ASP A 103 -11.86 2.38 -13.81
N ILE A 104 -11.79 2.34 -12.48
CA ILE A 104 -11.12 3.39 -11.71
C ILE A 104 -9.61 3.41 -11.98
N LEU A 105 -8.98 2.24 -12.17
CA LEU A 105 -7.56 2.14 -12.52
C LEU A 105 -7.30 2.66 -13.94
N LYS A 106 -8.19 2.35 -14.89
CA LYS A 106 -8.11 2.91 -16.25
C LYS A 106 -8.32 4.42 -16.27
N ALA A 107 -9.24 4.93 -15.45
CA ALA A 107 -9.52 6.36 -15.35
C ALA A 107 -8.32 7.17 -14.84
N VAL A 108 -7.45 6.58 -14.01
CA VAL A 108 -6.19 7.19 -13.56
C VAL A 108 -5.01 6.89 -14.50
N GLY A 109 -5.28 6.45 -15.74
CA GLY A 109 -4.27 6.33 -16.80
C GLY A 109 -3.49 5.01 -16.81
N ALA A 110 -3.92 3.99 -16.06
CA ALA A 110 -3.29 2.67 -16.10
C ALA A 110 -3.86 1.79 -17.22
N GLU A 111 -2.99 1.01 -17.85
CA GLU A 111 -3.42 -0.17 -18.60
C GLU A 111 -3.80 -1.27 -17.61
N VAL A 112 -4.91 -1.98 -17.86
CA VAL A 112 -5.39 -3.05 -16.99
C VAL A 112 -5.64 -4.33 -17.78
N ILE A 113 -4.88 -5.37 -17.45
CA ILE A 113 -4.98 -6.72 -18.02
C ILE A 113 -5.77 -7.59 -17.05
N VAL A 114 -6.84 -8.23 -17.55
CA VAL A 114 -7.69 -9.12 -16.76
C VAL A 114 -7.34 -10.57 -17.07
N CYS A 115 -6.91 -11.30 -16.04
CA CYS A 115 -6.52 -12.70 -16.09
C CYS A 115 -7.61 -13.63 -15.55
N PRO A 116 -7.69 -14.89 -16.01
CA PRO A 116 -8.61 -15.88 -15.46
C PRO A 116 -8.30 -16.17 -13.99
N THR A 117 -9.33 -16.25 -13.13
CA THR A 117 -9.16 -16.64 -11.71
C THR A 117 -9.01 -18.15 -11.53
N ASN A 118 -9.54 -18.97 -12.43
CA ASN A 118 -9.61 -20.44 -12.31
C ASN A 118 -8.35 -21.17 -12.82
N VAL A 119 -7.17 -20.61 -12.59
CA VAL A 119 -5.88 -21.21 -12.96
C VAL A 119 -4.92 -21.20 -11.78
N LEU A 120 -3.96 -22.14 -11.79
CA LEU A 120 -2.93 -22.21 -10.76
C LEU A 120 -1.99 -20.99 -10.84
N PRO A 121 -1.34 -20.56 -9.74
CA PRO A 121 -0.39 -19.45 -9.75
C PRO A 121 0.72 -19.58 -10.81
N GLU A 122 1.14 -20.80 -11.13
CA GLU A 122 2.20 -21.11 -12.09
C GLU A 122 1.72 -21.12 -13.55
N ASP A 123 0.39 -21.10 -13.78
CA ASP A 123 -0.17 -21.04 -15.13
C ASP A 123 0.30 -19.74 -15.82
N PRO A 124 0.73 -19.76 -17.09
CA PRO A 124 1.21 -18.58 -17.81
C PRO A 124 0.16 -17.48 -17.99
N ARG A 125 -1.13 -17.80 -17.76
CA ARG A 125 -2.26 -16.87 -17.79
C ARG A 125 -2.60 -16.33 -16.40
N SER A 126 -2.05 -16.89 -15.33
CA SER A 126 -2.28 -16.40 -13.98
C SER A 126 -1.80 -14.96 -13.88
N TYR A 127 -2.46 -14.15 -13.06
CA TYR A 127 -2.08 -12.75 -12.91
C TYR A 127 -0.65 -12.59 -12.34
N TYR A 128 -0.19 -13.57 -11.54
CA TYR A 128 1.19 -13.63 -11.04
C TYR A 128 2.20 -13.82 -12.16
N SER A 129 1.99 -14.82 -13.01
CA SER A 129 2.87 -15.15 -14.13
C SER A 129 2.90 -14.02 -15.16
N VAL A 130 1.75 -13.43 -15.47
CA VAL A 130 1.65 -12.32 -16.41
C VAL A 130 2.38 -11.09 -15.87
N ALA A 131 2.17 -10.68 -14.61
CA ALA A 131 2.87 -9.54 -14.03
C ALA A 131 4.39 -9.75 -14.02
N LYS A 132 4.85 -10.95 -13.62
CA LYS A 132 6.27 -11.31 -13.63
C LYS A 132 6.87 -11.27 -15.04
N ARG A 133 6.19 -11.86 -16.02
CA ARG A 133 6.63 -11.89 -17.42
C ARG A 133 6.74 -10.48 -18.00
N LEU A 134 5.72 -9.64 -17.80
CA LEU A 134 5.76 -8.25 -18.26
C LEU A 134 6.94 -7.46 -17.66
N GLY A 135 7.26 -7.70 -16.38
CA GLY A 135 8.43 -7.12 -15.72
C GLY A 135 9.78 -7.56 -16.29
N GLN A 136 9.82 -8.67 -17.04
CA GLN A 136 11.03 -9.17 -17.71
C GLN A 136 11.09 -8.74 -19.18
N GLU A 137 9.94 -8.68 -19.85
CA GLU A 137 9.85 -8.41 -21.29
C GLU A 137 9.83 -6.91 -21.62
N ILE A 138 9.23 -6.07 -20.76
CA ILE A 138 9.12 -4.64 -21.01
C ILE A 138 10.41 -3.93 -20.56
N PRO A 139 11.13 -3.26 -21.46
CA PRO A 139 12.32 -2.49 -21.08
C PRO A 139 11.97 -1.35 -20.12
N ASN A 140 12.88 -1.04 -19.20
CA ASN A 140 12.67 -0.01 -18.17
C ASN A 140 11.34 -0.19 -17.42
N SER A 141 11.05 -1.42 -17.01
CA SER A 141 9.88 -1.74 -16.19
C SER A 141 10.28 -2.29 -14.84
N MET A 142 9.39 -2.14 -13.87
CA MET A 142 9.55 -2.67 -12.53
C MET A 142 8.27 -3.38 -12.10
N TYR A 143 8.36 -4.69 -11.92
CA TYR A 143 7.33 -5.44 -11.22
C TYR A 143 7.48 -5.18 -9.71
N MET A 144 6.53 -4.45 -9.12
CA MET A 144 6.65 -3.94 -7.75
C MET A 144 6.58 -5.04 -6.69
N ASN A 145 5.76 -6.07 -6.94
CA ASN A 145 5.59 -7.26 -6.11
C ASN A 145 5.40 -6.94 -4.63
N GLN A 146 4.25 -6.39 -4.27
CA GLN A 146 3.96 -5.93 -2.89
C GLN A 146 4.11 -6.99 -1.79
N TYR A 147 4.16 -8.27 -2.15
CA TYR A 147 4.28 -9.38 -1.20
C TYR A 147 5.74 -9.59 -0.75
N ASP A 148 6.71 -9.51 -1.66
CA ASP A 148 8.13 -9.74 -1.36
C ASP A 148 8.93 -8.44 -1.22
N ASN A 149 8.36 -7.30 -1.63
CA ASN A 149 9.06 -6.03 -1.59
C ASN A 149 9.14 -5.46 -0.17
N LEU A 150 10.35 -5.47 0.41
CA LEU A 150 10.59 -4.98 1.78
C LEU A 150 10.22 -3.51 1.98
N ALA A 151 10.17 -2.70 0.90
CA ALA A 151 9.70 -1.32 0.95
C ALA A 151 8.25 -1.22 1.48
N ASN A 152 7.44 -2.28 1.34
CA ASN A 152 6.09 -2.35 1.89
C ASN A 152 6.10 -2.20 3.42
N ARG A 153 6.77 -3.12 4.14
CA ARG A 153 6.87 -3.01 5.61
C ARG A 153 7.67 -1.79 6.04
N GLN A 154 8.66 -1.38 5.23
CA GLN A 154 9.49 -0.21 5.52
C GLN A 154 8.64 1.07 5.59
N ALA A 155 7.68 1.24 4.68
CA ALA A 155 6.78 2.40 4.68
C ALA A 155 6.06 2.56 6.02
N HIS A 156 5.58 1.46 6.59
CA HIS A 156 4.84 1.46 7.86
C HIS A 156 5.72 1.58 9.09
N TYR A 157 6.96 1.10 9.01
CA TYR A 157 7.99 1.31 10.04
C TYR A 157 8.41 2.79 10.12
N GLU A 158 8.60 3.44 8.96
CA GLU A 158 9.06 4.83 8.89
C GLU A 158 7.96 5.87 9.08
N THR A 159 6.68 5.50 8.88
CA THR A 159 5.57 6.47 8.92
C THR A 159 4.46 6.06 9.88
N THR A 160 3.71 5.00 9.56
CA THR A 160 2.52 4.60 10.32
C THR A 160 2.81 4.33 11.81
N GLY A 161 3.90 3.63 12.13
CA GLY A 161 4.34 3.39 13.51
C GLY A 161 4.64 4.68 14.27
N PRO A 162 5.56 5.53 13.78
CA PRO A 162 5.85 6.85 14.36
C PRO A 162 4.60 7.71 14.56
N GLU A 163 3.74 7.80 13.55
CA GLU A 163 2.51 8.61 13.63
C GLU A 163 1.61 8.12 14.76
N ILE A 164 1.38 6.81 14.88
CA ILE A 164 0.55 6.25 15.96
C ILE A 164 1.20 6.50 17.33
N TRP A 165 2.52 6.33 17.44
CA TRP A 165 3.25 6.58 18.68
C TRP A 165 3.12 8.03 19.13
N GLU A 166 3.35 8.98 18.23
CA GLU A 166 3.26 10.41 18.49
C GLU A 166 1.83 10.85 18.81
N GLN A 167 0.85 10.44 18.00
CA GLN A 167 -0.57 10.78 18.18
C GLN A 167 -1.18 10.19 19.46
N THR A 168 -0.57 9.16 20.03
CA THR A 168 -0.96 8.58 21.33
C THR A 168 -0.09 9.05 22.48
N GLU A 169 0.85 9.97 22.24
CA GLU A 169 1.84 10.43 23.23
C GLU A 169 2.59 9.26 23.90
N GLY A 170 2.85 8.19 23.14
CA GLY A 170 3.49 6.97 23.63
C GLY A 170 2.64 6.10 24.57
N LYS A 171 1.33 6.39 24.72
CA LYS A 171 0.42 5.69 25.64
C LYS A 171 -0.29 4.48 25.04
N ILE A 172 -0.06 4.18 23.75
CA ILE A 172 -0.63 2.99 23.11
C ILE A 172 -0.20 1.71 23.85
N THR A 173 -1.17 0.83 24.10
CA THR A 173 -0.94 -0.47 24.76
C THR A 173 -1.23 -1.65 23.83
N HIS A 174 -2.15 -1.47 22.87
CA HIS A 174 -2.59 -2.49 21.93
C HIS A 174 -2.66 -1.87 20.53
N PHE A 175 -2.10 -2.57 19.54
CA PHE A 175 -2.25 -2.28 18.13
C PHE A 175 -2.98 -3.45 17.46
N VAL A 176 -4.10 -3.17 16.80
CA VAL A 176 -4.94 -4.17 16.13
C VAL A 176 -5.05 -3.80 14.66
N CYS A 177 -4.76 -4.75 13.76
CA CYS A 177 -4.78 -4.50 12.32
C CYS A 177 -5.15 -5.77 11.55
N THR A 178 -5.89 -5.63 10.46
CA THR A 178 -6.15 -6.74 9.52
C THR A 178 -4.90 -7.07 8.70
N ALA A 179 -4.63 -8.35 8.43
CA ALA A 179 -3.48 -8.77 7.63
C ALA A 179 -3.85 -9.09 6.17
N GLY A 180 -3.32 -8.26 5.24
CA GLY A 180 -3.28 -8.57 3.81
C GLY A 180 -1.92 -9.14 3.41
N THR A 181 -1.05 -8.27 2.86
CA THR A 181 0.36 -8.63 2.58
C THR A 181 1.20 -8.82 3.84
N GLY A 182 0.70 -8.40 5.01
CA GLY A 182 1.45 -8.35 6.26
C GLY A 182 2.29 -7.08 6.47
N GLY A 183 2.52 -6.27 5.43
CA GLY A 183 3.41 -5.10 5.50
C GLY A 183 3.03 -4.09 6.59
N THR A 184 1.75 -3.75 6.71
CA THR A 184 1.25 -2.82 7.74
C THR A 184 1.51 -3.32 9.15
N ILE A 185 1.04 -4.54 9.47
CA ILE A 185 1.21 -5.08 10.82
C ILE A 185 2.69 -5.27 11.16
N THR A 186 3.50 -5.80 10.24
CA THR A 186 4.92 -6.04 10.48
C THR A 186 5.68 -4.73 10.70
N GLY A 187 5.57 -3.76 9.78
CA GLY A 187 6.32 -2.51 9.87
C GLY A 187 5.93 -1.69 11.09
N THR A 188 4.63 -1.50 11.32
CA THR A 188 4.14 -0.77 12.50
C THR A 188 4.52 -1.47 13.80
N ALA A 189 4.40 -2.80 13.88
CA ALA A 189 4.78 -3.55 15.08
C ALA A 189 6.27 -3.46 15.39
N MET A 190 7.14 -3.57 14.37
CA MET A 190 8.59 -3.43 14.55
C MET A 190 8.93 -2.11 15.24
N TYR A 191 8.42 -0.99 14.71
CA TYR A 191 8.66 0.33 15.31
C TYR A 191 8.09 0.44 16.74
N LEU A 192 6.83 0.05 16.94
CA LEU A 192 6.19 0.16 18.25
C LEU A 192 6.89 -0.71 19.31
N LYS A 193 7.39 -1.89 18.93
CA LYS A 193 8.11 -2.80 19.83
C LYS A 193 9.49 -2.30 20.21
N GLU A 194 10.17 -1.56 19.33
CA GLU A 194 11.40 -0.86 19.67
C GLU A 194 11.17 0.25 20.70
N LYS A 195 10.01 0.92 20.65
CA LYS A 195 9.62 1.94 21.64
C LYS A 195 9.16 1.34 22.96
N ASN A 196 8.34 0.30 22.90
CA ASN A 196 7.86 -0.41 24.08
C ASN A 196 7.58 -1.89 23.74
N PRO A 197 8.44 -2.83 24.20
CA PRO A 197 8.28 -4.25 23.89
C PRO A 197 7.00 -4.86 24.50
N ASN A 198 6.35 -4.20 25.47
CA ASN A 198 5.14 -4.69 26.12
C ASN A 198 3.85 -4.44 25.32
N ILE A 199 3.87 -3.59 24.29
CA ILE A 199 2.70 -3.34 23.44
C ILE A 199 2.19 -4.64 22.83
N LYS A 200 0.89 -4.91 22.91
CA LYS A 200 0.29 -6.09 22.28
C LYS A 200 -0.05 -5.78 20.83
N VAL A 201 0.23 -6.73 19.94
CA VAL A 201 -0.02 -6.60 18.50
C VAL A 201 -0.92 -7.75 18.09
N TRP A 202 -2.11 -7.44 17.57
CA TRP A 202 -3.12 -8.42 17.17
C TRP A 202 -3.43 -8.29 15.68
N ALA A 203 -3.30 -9.41 14.98
CA ALA A 203 -3.71 -9.55 13.58
C ALA A 203 -5.15 -10.05 13.51
N VAL A 204 -5.91 -9.54 12.55
CA VAL A 204 -7.21 -10.09 12.13
C VAL A 204 -7.09 -10.65 10.72
#